data_AF-A0A7J4P3U9-F1
#
_entry.id   AF-A0A7J4P3U9-F1
#
_cell.length_a   1.000
_cell.length_b   1.000
_cell.length_c   1.000
_cell.angle_alpha   90.00
_cell.angle_beta   90.00
_cell.angle_gamma   90.00
#
_symmetry.space_group_name_H-M   'P 1'
#
loop_
_entity.id
_entity.type
_entity.pdbx_description
1 polymer ?
#
loop_
_entity_poly.entity_id
_entity_poly.type
_entity_poly.pdbx_seq_one_letter_code
_entity_poly.pdbx_strand_id
1 'polypeptide(L)'
;MVLGIQIAGALFGVFMMYYTFLKYKRKEFGSGEYLLWMVLWIMFIAISLFPNWLNPIVSTLSFARTFDLLVTVGFLFVIGLTFYTYTIVNRSRKQVEDVVRQIAMGKKKP
;
A
#
# COMPACT_ATOMS: atom_id res chain seq x y z
N MET A 1 -20.53 -12.22 14.81
CA MET A 1 -19.14 -11.77 14.59
C MET A 1 -18.22 -12.88 15.05
N VAL A 2 -17.27 -13.32 14.21
CA VAL A 2 -16.28 -14.33 14.63
C VAL A 2 -15.11 -13.57 15.23
N LEU A 3 -14.97 -13.62 16.56
CA LEU A 3 -13.89 -12.96 17.34
C LEU A 3 -12.49 -13.18 16.75
N GLY A 4 -12.27 -14.35 16.14
CA GLY A 4 -10.99 -14.69 15.50
C GLY A 4 -10.56 -13.73 14.38
N ILE A 5 -11.49 -13.20 13.57
CA ILE A 5 -11.13 -12.31 12.45
C ILE A 5 -10.64 -10.96 12.95
N GLN A 6 -11.24 -10.45 14.04
CA GLN A 6 -10.85 -9.16 14.61
C GLN A 6 -9.48 -9.23 15.29
N ILE A 7 -9.24 -10.32 16.03
CA ILE A 7 -7.95 -10.55 16.69
C ILE A 7 -6.84 -10.71 15.65
N ALA A 8 -7.09 -11.50 14.59
CA ALA A 8 -6.14 -11.66 13.49
C ALA A 8 -5.88 -10.34 12.75
N GLY A 9 -6.93 -9.56 12.48
CA GLY A 9 -6.80 -8.24 11.83
C GLY A 9 -6.03 -7.23 12.67
N ALA A 10 -6.29 -7.15 13.97
CA ALA A 10 -5.58 -6.27 14.89
C ALA A 10 -4.10 -6.66 15.01
N LEU A 11 -3.80 -7.95 15.21
CA LEU A 11 -2.42 -8.47 15.24
C LEU A 11 -1.67 -8.16 13.95
N PHE A 12 -2.33 -8.37 12.80
CA PHE A 12 -1.76 -8.05 11.51
C PHE A 12 -1.47 -6.55 11.37
N GLY A 13 -2.40 -5.68 11.77
CA GLY A 13 -2.20 -4.24 11.72
C GLY A 13 -1.04 -3.77 12.60
N VAL A 14 -0.90 -4.31 13.82
CA VAL A 14 0.22 -4.00 14.72
C VAL A 14 1.55 -4.47 14.15
N PHE A 15 1.57 -5.70 13.61
CA PHE A 15 2.75 -6.24 12.94
C PHE A 15 3.18 -5.37 11.75
N MET A 16 2.22 -4.96 10.92
CA MET A 16 2.51 -4.11 9.76
C MET A 16 2.96 -2.71 10.15
N MET A 17 2.43 -2.11 11.22
CA MET A 17 2.97 -0.85 11.77
C MET A 17 4.42 -1.00 12.20
N TYR A 18 4.77 -2.08 12.90
CA TYR A 18 6.15 -2.36 13.29
C TYR A 18 7.06 -2.52 12.06
N TYR A 19 6.60 -3.24 11.03
CA TYR A 19 7.34 -3.42 9.80
C TYR A 19 7.56 -2.09 9.05
N THR A 20 6.54 -1.24 8.97
CA THR A 20 6.64 0.12 8.41
C THR A 20 7.64 0.97 9.19
N PHE A 21 7.65 0.90 10.52
CA PHE A 21 8.64 1.57 11.36
C PHE A 21 10.06 1.05 11.11
N LEU A 22 10.23 -0.26 10.93
CA LEU A 22 11.54 -0.85 10.63
C LEU A 22 12.08 -0.35 9.28
N LYS A 23 11.22 -0.24 8.26
CA LYS A 23 11.57 0.33 6.95
C LYS A 23 11.95 1.80 7.02
N TYR A 24 11.24 2.58 7.83
CA TYR A 24 11.61 3.97 8.10
C TYR A 24 12.99 4.07 8.76
N LYS A 25 13.27 3.24 9.77
CA LYS A 25 14.58 3.22 10.44
C LYS A 25 15.73 2.84 9.48
N ARG A 26 15.46 2.02 8.47
CA ARG A 26 16.41 1.65 7.40
C ARG A 26 16.61 2.74 6.34
N LYS A 27 15.93 3.89 6.46
CA LYS A 27 15.91 5.00 5.47
C LYS A 27 15.43 4.56 4.08
N GLU A 28 14.69 3.46 3.99
CA GLU A 28 14.03 3.03 2.74
C GLU A 28 12.79 3.87 2.46
N PHE A 29 12.18 4.45 3.51
CA PHE A 29 11.05 5.36 3.40
C PHE A 29 11.40 6.77 3.83
N GLY A 30 10.90 7.74 3.06
CA GLY A 30 10.86 9.13 3.49
C GLY A 30 9.88 9.33 4.66
N SER A 31 10.07 10.39 5.45
CA SER A 31 9.19 10.69 6.59
C SER A 31 7.70 10.83 6.21
N GLY A 32 7.41 11.29 4.99
CA GLY A 32 6.04 11.38 4.47
C GLY A 32 5.40 10.03 4.18
N GLU A 33 6.15 9.09 3.60
CA GLU A 33 5.68 7.73 3.30
C GLU A 33 5.41 6.96 4.59
N TYR A 34 6.29 7.10 5.58
CA TYR A 34 6.09 6.51 6.90
C TYR A 34 4.77 6.97 7.55
N LEU A 35 4.50 8.29 7.53
CA LEU A 35 3.29 8.85 8.12
C LEU A 35 2.04 8.34 7.40
N LEU A 36 2.06 8.31 6.06
CA LEU A 36 0.96 7.80 5.23
C LEU A 36 0.65 6.34 5.58
N TRP A 37 1.67 5.48 5.61
CA TRP A 37 1.50 4.07 5.93
C TRP A 37 1.03 3.85 7.37
N MET A 38 1.52 4.62 8.35
CA MET A 38 1.00 4.58 9.72
C MET A 38 -0.49 4.91 9.80
N VAL A 39 -0.94 5.97 9.12
CA VAL A 39 -2.36 6.36 9.08
C VAL A 39 -3.20 5.26 8.46
N LEU A 40 -2.73 4.63 7.36
CA LEU A 40 -3.42 3.50 6.74
C LEU A 40 -3.57 2.31 7.69
N TRP A 41 -2.51 1.94 8.43
CA TRP A 41 -2.59 0.83 9.38
C TRP A 41 -3.49 1.12 10.57
N ILE A 42 -3.47 2.35 11.10
CA ILE A 42 -4.38 2.78 12.17
C ILE A 42 -5.84 2.70 11.68
N MET A 43 -6.11 3.19 10.47
CA MET A 43 -7.43 3.12 9.86
C MET A 43 -7.88 1.67 9.66
N PHE A 44 -6.99 0.79 9.20
CA PHE A 44 -7.26 -0.64 9.04
C PHE A 44 -7.64 -1.32 10.36
N ILE A 45 -6.89 -1.06 11.44
CA ILE A 45 -7.22 -1.59 12.77
C ILE A 45 -8.57 -1.05 13.26
N ALA A 46 -8.83 0.25 13.11
CA ALA A 46 -10.09 0.86 13.51
C ALA A 46 -11.28 0.21 12.80
N ILE A 47 -11.18 0.00 11.48
CA ILE A 47 -12.19 -0.69 10.67
C ILE A 47 -12.36 -2.16 11.11
N SER A 48 -11.27 -2.85 11.43
CA SER A 48 -11.29 -4.25 11.89
C SER A 48 -11.99 -4.41 13.25
N LEU A 49 -11.75 -3.48 14.17
CA LEU A 49 -12.36 -3.47 15.50
C LEU A 49 -13.83 -3.03 15.47
N PHE A 50 -14.17 -2.06 14.61
CA PHE A 50 -15.51 -1.47 14.51
C PHE A 50 -16.10 -1.61 13.09
N PRO A 51 -16.47 -2.82 12.66
CA PRO A 51 -17.05 -3.03 11.32
C PRO A 51 -18.40 -2.31 11.15
N ASN A 52 -19.07 -1.96 12.26
CA ASN A 52 -20.36 -1.27 12.25
C ASN A 52 -20.29 0.17 11.72
N TRP A 53 -19.13 0.82 11.74
CA TRP A 53 -18.96 2.16 11.16
C TRP A 53 -19.16 2.18 9.65
N LEU A 54 -18.98 1.04 8.98
CA LEU A 54 -19.15 0.91 7.54
C LEU A 54 -20.59 0.58 7.14
N ASN A 55 -21.49 0.25 8.09
CA ASN A 55 -22.88 -0.08 7.81
C ASN A 55 -23.64 0.95 6.94
N PRO A 56 -23.57 2.27 7.19
CA PRO A 56 -24.24 3.25 6.32
C PRO A 56 -23.72 3.19 4.89
N ILE A 57 -22.40 3.06 4.69
CA ILE A 57 -21.77 2.98 3.37
C ILE A 57 -22.16 1.69 2.64
N VAL A 58 -22.16 0.56 3.35
CA VAL A 58 -22.55 -0.76 2.82
C VAL A 58 -24.00 -0.76 2.34
N SER A 59 -24.91 -0.12 3.10
CA SER A 59 -26.33 -0.01 2.74
C SER A 59 -26.58 0.88 1.51
N THR A 60 -25.78 1.94 1.32
CA THR A 60 -25.90 2.82 0.14
C THR A 60 -25.34 2.16 -1.12
N LEU A 61 -24.28 1.36 -1.01
CA LEU A 61 -23.66 0.66 -2.14
C LEU A 61 -24.28 -0.73 -2.43
N SER A 62 -25.37 -1.10 -1.74
CA SER A 62 -26.06 -2.39 -1.91
C SER A 62 -25.18 -3.62 -1.74
N PHE A 63 -24.10 -3.52 -0.95
CA PHE A 63 -23.25 -4.67 -0.65
C PHE A 63 -23.93 -5.54 0.43
N ALA A 64 -23.94 -6.86 0.22
CA ALA A 64 -24.56 -7.80 1.16
C ALA A 64 -23.81 -7.84 2.51
N ARG A 65 -22.50 -7.54 2.51
CA ARG A 65 -21.63 -7.59 3.69
C ARG A 65 -20.53 -6.54 3.63
N THR A 66 -20.15 -6.00 4.79
CA THR A 66 -18.99 -5.09 4.96
C THR A 66 -17.69 -5.67 4.41
N PHE A 67 -17.52 -7.00 4.54
CA PHE A 67 -16.35 -7.69 4.01
C PHE A 67 -16.25 -7.59 2.48
N ASP A 68 -17.37 -7.71 1.76
CA ASP A 68 -17.38 -7.68 0.30
C ASP A 68 -16.92 -6.29 -0.20
N LEU A 69 -17.38 -5.22 0.45
CA LEU A 69 -16.93 -3.85 0.17
C LEU A 69 -15.42 -3.69 0.42
N LEU A 70 -14.92 -4.15 1.57
CA LEU A 70 -13.50 -4.05 1.91
C LEU A 70 -12.61 -4.80 0.92
N VAL A 71 -13.03 -6.00 0.50
CA VAL A 71 -12.32 -6.78 -0.49
C VAL A 71 -12.30 -6.06 -1.83
N THR A 72 -13.44 -5.56 -2.32
CA THR A 72 -13.50 -4.83 -3.59
C THR A 72 -12.62 -3.57 -3.58
N VAL A 73 -12.73 -2.75 -2.54
CA VAL A 73 -11.91 -1.53 -2.40
C VAL A 73 -10.43 -1.89 -2.27
N GLY A 74 -10.10 -2.93 -1.50
CA GLY A 74 -8.73 -3.42 -1.36
C GLY A 74 -8.13 -3.88 -2.69
N PHE A 75 -8.89 -4.62 -3.50
CA PHE A 75 -8.46 -5.03 -4.84
C PHE A 75 -8.24 -3.83 -5.76
N LEU A 76 -9.18 -2.88 -5.79
CA LEU A 76 -9.03 -1.65 -6.58
C LEU A 76 -7.77 -0.88 -6.17
N PHE A 77 -7.52 -0.76 -4.87
CA PHE A 77 -6.35 -0.08 -4.33
C PHE A 77 -5.05 -0.79 -4.72
N VAL A 78 -4.98 -2.13 -4.58
CA VAL A 78 -3.80 -2.93 -4.95
C VAL A 78 -3.52 -2.85 -6.45
N ILE A 79 -4.55 -2.93 -7.29
CA ILE A 79 -4.40 -2.80 -8.75
C ILE A 79 -3.86 -1.40 -9.09
N GLY A 80 -4.42 -0.35 -8.49
CA GLY A 80 -3.95 1.02 -8.66
C GLY A 80 -2.49 1.21 -8.24
N LEU A 81 -2.10 0.70 -7.07
CA LEU A 81 -0.72 0.72 -6.61
C LEU A 81 0.23 -0.06 -7.51
N THR A 82 -0.21 -1.21 -8.03
CA THR A 82 0.59 -2.03 -8.94
C THR A 82 0.83 -1.28 -10.25
N PHE A 83 -0.20 -0.62 -10.79
CA PHE A 83 -0.09 0.20 -11.99
C PHE A 83 0.85 1.41 -11.80
N TYR A 84 0.73 2.09 -10.66
CA TYR A 84 1.63 3.18 -10.29
C TYR A 84 3.09 2.70 -10.18
N THR A 85 3.31 1.58 -9.51
CA THR A 85 4.63 0.95 -9.37
C THR A 85 5.20 0.57 -10.72
N TYR A 86 4.40 -0.03 -11.60
CA TYR A 86 4.81 -0.38 -12.97
C TYR A 86 5.30 0.85 -13.75
N THR A 87 4.61 1.98 -13.61
CA THR A 87 5.00 3.22 -14.28
C THR A 87 6.33 3.77 -13.75
N ILE A 88 6.53 3.75 -12.42
CA ILE A 88 7.81 4.16 -11.81
C ILE A 88 8.96 3.26 -12.28
N VAL A 89 8.74 1.94 -12.26
CA VAL A 89 9.76 0.96 -12.69
C VAL A 89 10.11 1.17 -14.16
N ASN A 90 9.12 1.37 -15.02
CA ASN A 90 9.37 1.61 -16.44
C ASN A 90 10.13 2.94 -16.69
N ARG A 91 9.81 4.00 -15.95
CA ARG A 91 10.55 5.27 -16.02
C ARG A 91 11.99 5.12 -15.54
N SER A 92 12.19 4.39 -14.44
CA SER A 92 13.52 4.10 -13.89
C SER A 92 14.35 3.28 -14.87
N ARG A 93 13.75 2.29 -15.53
CA ARG A 93 14.40 1.49 -16.58
C ARG A 93 14.91 2.37 -17.74
N LYS A 94 14.07 3.28 -18.24
CA LYS A 94 14.46 4.21 -19.31
C LYS A 94 15.61 5.13 -18.90
N GLN A 95 15.58 5.66 -17.67
CA GLN A 95 16.67 6.49 -17.16
C GLN A 95 17.99 5.73 -17.10
N VAL A 96 17.97 4.47 -16.63
CA VAL A 96 19.16 3.62 -16.61
C VAL A 96 19.66 3.35 -18.03
N GLU A 97 18.77 3.06 -18.97
CA GLU A 97 19.12 2.86 -20.39
C GLU A 97 19.78 4.11 -21.00
N ASP A 98 19.22 5.30 -20.75
CA ASP A 98 19.77 6.58 -21.20
C ASP A 98 21.16 6.84 -20.60
N VAL A 99 21.35 6.57 -19.31
CA VAL A 99 22.65 6.71 -18.63
C VAL A 99 23.68 5.75 -19.23
N VAL A 100 23.33 4.48 -19.42
CA VAL A 100 24.23 3.49 -20.03
C VAL A 100 24.56 3.87 -21.47
N ARG A 101 23.59 4.36 -22.25
CA ARG A 101 23.79 4.84 -23.63
C ARG A 101 24.74 6.02 -23.68
N GLN A 102 24.59 7.00 -22.78
CA GLN A 102 25.50 8.14 -22.67
C GLN A 102 26.92 7.69 -22.31
N ILE A 103 27.08 6.76 -21.37
CA ILE A 103 28.39 6.19 -21.01
C ILE A 103 29.05 5.47 -22.20
N ALA A 104 28.28 4.69 -22.95
CA ALA A 104 28.76 3.96 -24.12
C ALA A 104 29.16 4.91 -25.27
N MET A 105 28.38 5.96 -25.51
CA MET A 105 28.67 7.00 -26.51
C MET A 105 29.85 7.89 -26.10
N GLY A 106 30.01 8.17 -24.81
CA GLY A 106 31.10 8.98 -24.25
C GLY A 106 32.48 8.31 -24.20
N LYS A 107 32.57 6.99 -24.45
CA LYS A 107 33.85 6.26 -24.59
C LYS A 107 34.26 5.98 -26.04
N LYS A 108 33.52 6.44 -27.03
CA LYS A 108 33.95 6.39 -28.43
C LYS A 108 34.74 7.66 -28.76
N LYS A 109 35.93 7.81 -28.17
CA LYS A 109 36.99 8.60 -28.82
C LYS A 109 37.58 7.74 -29.96
N PRO A 110 37.94 8.36 -31.10
CA PRO A 110 38.35 7.65 -32.32
C PRO A 110 39.51 6.69 -32.09
#